data_AF-U2CZI6-F1
#
_entry.id   AF-U2CZI6-F1
#
_cell.length_a   1.000
_cell.length_b   1.000
_cell.length_c   1.000
_cell.angle_alpha   90.00
_cell.angle_beta   90.00
_cell.angle_gamma   90.00
#
_symmetry.space_group_name_H-M   'P 1'
#
loop_
_entity.id
_entity.type
_entity.pdbx_description
1 polymer ?
#
loop_
_entity_poly.entity_id
_entity_poly.type
_entity_poly.pdbx_seq_one_letter_code
_entity_poly.pdbx_strand_id
1 'polypeptide(L)'
;MNNKLTEKDLMHDLLATEKQVISSYSTGITETSCPNLRNTLVSNFKNAQDTQYKVFDAMRQKGWYAVKDAADEEVQKAKDDANTMMNELK
;
A
#
# COMPACT_ATOMS: atom_id res chain seq x y z
N MET A 1 -2.23 36.08 -4.04
CA MET A 1 -3.05 34.85 -4.13
C MET A 1 -2.69 33.96 -2.96
N ASN A 2 -3.61 33.74 -2.01
CA ASN A 2 -3.39 32.82 -0.89
C ASN A 2 -3.65 31.39 -1.36
N ASN A 3 -2.66 30.76 -1.99
CA ASN A 3 -2.74 29.36 -2.38
C ASN A 3 -2.28 28.49 -1.20
N LYS A 4 -3.12 28.38 -0.17
CA LYS A 4 -2.86 27.48 0.96
C LYS A 4 -3.37 26.09 0.58
N LEU A 5 -2.47 25.10 0.62
CA LEU A 5 -2.84 23.70 0.48
C LEU A 5 -3.88 23.35 1.54
N THR A 6 -4.96 22.68 1.13
CA THR A 6 -5.95 22.17 2.07
C THR A 6 -5.42 20.92 2.76
N GLU A 7 -6.00 20.56 3.91
CA GLU A 7 -5.71 19.28 4.56
C GLU A 7 -5.95 18.10 3.60
N LYS A 8 -6.98 18.19 2.76
CA LYS A 8 -7.28 17.17 1.74
C LYS A 8 -6.16 17.05 0.71
N ASP A 9 -5.64 18.18 0.22
CA ASP A 9 -4.53 18.19 -0.75
C ASP A 9 -3.26 17.58 -0.13
N LEU A 10 -2.96 17.94 1.11
CA LEU A 10 -1.82 17.38 1.86
C LEU A 10 -1.96 15.87 2.07
N MET A 11 -3.17 15.38 2.38
CA MET A 11 -3.42 13.95 2.54
C MET A 11 -3.30 13.19 1.22
N HIS A 12 -3.72 13.78 0.10
CA HIS A 12 -3.52 13.19 -1.22
C HIS A 12 -2.03 13.11 -1.60
N ASP A 13 -1.27 14.17 -1.32
CA ASP A 13 0.19 14.21 -1.55
C ASP A 13 0.91 13.16 -0.68
N LEU A 14 0.53 13.06 0.60
CA LEU A 14 1.04 12.04 1.50
C LEU A 14 0.72 10.62 0.99
N LEU A 15 -0.53 10.37 0.57
CA LEU A 15 -0.93 9.08 0.02
C LEU A 15 -0.14 8.72 -1.25
N ALA A 16 0.14 9.69 -2.12
CA ALA A 16 0.94 9.48 -3.32
C ALA A 16 2.41 9.19 -2.98
N THR A 17 2.97 9.94 -2.03
CA THR A 17 4.34 9.75 -1.54
C THR A 17 4.54 8.35 -0.96
N GLU A 18 3.63 7.92 -0.09
CA GLU A 18 3.70 6.59 0.52
C GLU A 18 3.63 5.46 -0.53
N LYS A 19 2.80 5.61 -1.57
CA LYS A 19 2.76 4.66 -2.69
C LYS A 19 4.10 4.56 -3.42
N GLN A 20 4.76 5.70 -3.65
CA GLN A 20 6.07 5.74 -4.29
C GLN A 20 7.15 5.10 -3.41
N VAL A 21 7.12 5.35 -2.09
CA VAL A 21 8.02 4.72 -1.12
C VAL A 21 7.87 3.21 -1.12
N ILE A 22 6.63 2.70 -1.06
CA ILE A 22 6.31 1.27 -1.14
C ILE A 22 6.84 0.65 -2.44
N SER A 23 6.60 1.30 -3.60
CA SER A 23 7.12 0.82 -4.88
C SER A 23 8.66 0.74 -4.88
N SER A 24 9.32 1.74 -4.32
CA SER A 24 10.79 1.82 -4.27
C SER A 24 11.38 0.70 -3.40
N TYR A 25 10.76 0.42 -2.25
CA TYR A 25 11.13 -0.72 -1.42
C TYR A 25 10.92 -2.05 -2.13
N SER A 26 9.81 -2.22 -2.86
CA SER A 26 9.56 -3.44 -3.63
C SER A 26 10.70 -3.72 -4.62
N THR A 27 11.08 -2.72 -5.42
CA THR A 27 12.23 -2.82 -6.34
C THR A 27 13.52 -3.17 -5.60
N GLY A 28 13.84 -2.45 -4.51
CA GLY A 28 15.05 -2.72 -3.74
C GLY A 28 15.09 -4.12 -3.11
N ILE A 29 13.96 -4.65 -2.66
CA ILE A 29 13.84 -6.00 -2.07
C ILE A 29 14.08 -7.08 -3.13
N THR A 30 13.61 -6.87 -4.36
CA THR A 30 13.77 -7.84 -5.46
C THR A 30 15.15 -7.79 -6.10
N GLU A 31 15.85 -6.66 -6.03
CA GLU A 31 17.14 -6.46 -6.71
C GLU A 31 18.36 -6.55 -5.77
N THR A 32 18.17 -6.61 -4.44
CA THR A 32 19.28 -6.73 -3.50
C THR A 32 19.81 -8.17 -3.39
N SER A 33 21.12 -8.33 -3.52
CA SER A 33 21.82 -9.61 -3.32
C SER A 33 22.25 -9.86 -1.86
N CYS A 34 22.05 -8.88 -0.98
CA CYS A 34 22.60 -8.85 0.37
C CYS A 34 21.50 -9.21 1.41
N PRO A 35 21.52 -10.41 2.04
CA PRO A 35 20.39 -10.90 2.83
C PRO A 35 20.02 -10.04 4.05
N ASN A 36 21.02 -9.51 4.76
CA ASN A 36 20.80 -8.60 5.88
C ASN A 36 20.18 -7.28 5.42
N LEU A 37 20.63 -6.72 4.29
CA LEU A 37 20.01 -5.53 3.70
C LEU A 37 18.57 -5.83 3.28
N ARG A 38 18.33 -6.99 2.64
CA ARG A 38 16.98 -7.43 2.27
C ARG A 38 16.03 -7.47 3.46
N ASN A 39 16.46 -8.01 4.60
CA ASN A 39 15.64 -8.07 5.80
C ASN A 39 15.31 -6.67 6.35
N THR A 40 16.27 -5.73 6.29
CA THR A 40 16.03 -4.33 6.65
C THR A 40 15.00 -3.68 5.71
N LEU A 41 15.16 -3.86 4.40
CA LEU A 41 14.23 -3.31 3.42
C LEU A 41 12.81 -3.88 3.59
N VAL A 42 12.67 -5.20 3.83
CA VAL A 42 11.38 -5.84 4.12
C VAL A 42 10.73 -5.28 5.39
N SER A 43 11.52 -5.03 6.44
CA SER A 43 11.00 -4.45 7.68
C SER A 43 10.50 -3.03 7.48
N ASN A 44 11.26 -2.21 6.75
CA ASN A 44 10.86 -0.84 6.43
C ASN A 44 9.66 -0.80 5.48
N PHE A 45 9.59 -1.72 4.52
CA PHE A 45 8.45 -1.87 3.61
C PHE A 45 7.15 -2.10 4.38
N LYS A 46 7.15 -3.01 5.36
CA LYS A 46 5.97 -3.25 6.22
C LYS A 46 5.54 -1.99 6.97
N ASN A 47 6.50 -1.25 7.55
CA ASN A 47 6.20 0.01 8.25
C ASN A 47 5.61 1.07 7.31
N ALA A 48 6.10 1.16 6.07
CA ALA A 48 5.56 2.07 5.05
C ALA A 48 4.14 1.66 4.64
N GLN A 49 3.88 0.36 4.45
CA GLN A 49 2.53 -0.16 4.18
C GLN A 49 1.55 0.17 5.30
N ASP A 50 1.93 -0.04 6.56
CA ASP A 50 1.08 0.30 7.71
C ASP A 50 0.79 1.81 7.78
N THR A 51 1.78 2.64 7.44
CA THR A 51 1.63 4.11 7.41
C THR A 51 0.70 4.53 6.30
N GLN A 52 0.93 4.04 5.08
CA GLN A 52 0.06 4.27 3.92
C GLN A 52 -1.39 3.87 4.20
N TYR A 53 -1.60 2.73 4.87
CA TYR A 53 -2.94 2.26 5.23
C TYR A 53 -3.64 3.22 6.19
N LYS A 54 -2.95 3.73 7.21
CA LYS A 54 -3.50 4.74 8.14
C LYS A 54 -3.89 6.02 7.41
N VAL A 55 -3.08 6.48 6.45
CA VAL A 55 -3.39 7.66 5.62
C VAL A 55 -4.64 7.41 4.79
N PHE A 56 -4.70 6.27 4.10
CA PHE A 56 -5.87 5.87 3.32
C PHE A 56 -7.13 5.77 4.19
N ASP A 57 -7.08 5.12 5.34
CA ASP A 57 -8.24 4.93 6.21
C ASP A 57 -8.73 6.28 6.77
N ALA A 58 -7.81 7.17 7.16
CA ALA A 58 -8.16 8.53 7.58
C ALA A 58 -8.86 9.31 6.44
N MET A 59 -8.38 9.20 5.20
CA MET A 59 -9.04 9.83 4.04
C MET A 59 -10.41 9.22 3.76
N ARG A 60 -10.55 7.90 3.89
CA ARG A 60 -11.82 7.18 3.74
C ARG A 60 -12.84 7.63 4.77
N GLN A 61 -12.47 7.68 6.05
CA GLN A 61 -13.33 8.14 7.14
C GLN A 61 -13.79 9.59 6.95
N LYS A 62 -12.96 10.44 6.34
CA LYS A 62 -13.29 11.83 6.00
C LYS A 62 -14.07 12.00 4.69
N GLY A 63 -14.36 10.91 3.97
CA GLY A 63 -15.03 10.94 2.67
C GLY A 63 -14.17 11.52 1.54
N TRP A 64 -12.86 11.60 1.72
CA TRP A 64 -11.92 12.14 0.73
C TRP A 64 -11.40 11.09 -0.24
N TYR A 65 -11.60 9.81 0.08
CA TYR A 65 -11.27 8.69 -0.78
C TYR A 65 -12.50 7.80 -0.95
N ALA A 66 -13.07 7.78 -2.15
CA ALA A 66 -14.21 6.92 -2.46
C ALA A 66 -13.74 5.48 -2.60
N VAL A 67 -14.35 4.58 -1.82
CA VAL A 67 -14.19 3.14 -1.96
C VAL A 67 -15.54 2.50 -2.19
N LYS A 68 -15.54 1.45 -3.00
CA LYS A 68 -16.68 0.57 -3.18
C LYS A 68 -16.30 -0.76 -2.57
N ASP A 69 -17.05 -1.19 -1.56
CA ASP A 69 -16.88 -2.52 -1.00
C ASP A 69 -17.26 -3.55 -2.08
N ALA A 70 -16.41 -4.57 -2.25
CA ALA A 70 -16.70 -5.71 -3.10
C ALA A 70 -17.67 -6.66 -2.38
N ALA A 71 -18.42 -7.46 -3.14
CA ALA A 71 -19.28 -8.47 -2.52
C ALA A 71 -18.43 -9.56 -1.83
N ASP A 72 -18.89 -10.10 -0.71
CA ASP A 72 -18.15 -11.12 0.06
C ASP A 72 -17.76 -12.33 -0.79
N GLU A 73 -18.63 -12.74 -1.72
CA GLU A 73 -18.37 -13.81 -2.69
C GLU A 73 -17.18 -13.48 -3.61
N GLU A 74 -17.06 -12.23 -4.07
CA GLU A 74 -15.94 -11.78 -4.91
C GLU A 74 -14.63 -11.76 -4.12
N VAL A 75 -14.68 -11.32 -2.86
CA VAL A 75 -13.52 -11.33 -1.96
C VAL A 75 -13.07 -12.75 -1.67
N GLN A 76 -14.01 -13.66 -1.38
CA GLN A 76 -13.69 -15.05 -1.10
C GLN A 76 -13.10 -15.74 -2.33
N LYS A 77 -13.71 -15.55 -3.51
CA LYS A 77 -13.17 -16.06 -4.77
C LYS A 77 -11.75 -15.55 -5.03
N ALA A 78 -11.48 -14.26 -4.84
CA ALA A 78 -10.14 -13.70 -5.04
C ALA A 78 -9.09 -14.32 -4.09
N LYS A 79 -9.47 -14.63 -2.83
CA LYS A 79 -8.59 -15.34 -1.89
C LYS A 79 -8.29 -16.76 -2.36
N ASP A 80 -9.32 -17.48 -2.80
CA ASP A 80 -9.18 -18.87 -3.26
C ASP A 80 -8.34 -18.97 -4.54
N ASP A 81 -8.56 -18.05 -5.49
CA ASP A 81 -7.76 -17.92 -6.72
C ASP A 81 -6.29 -17.63 -6.39
N ALA A 82 -6.01 -16.69 -5.48
CA ALA A 82 -4.65 -16.36 -5.05
C ALA A 82 -3.93 -17.55 -4.38
N ASN A 83 -4.64 -18.30 -3.53
CA ASN A 83 -4.09 -19.50 -2.89
C ASN A 83 -3.81 -20.61 -3.91
N THR A 84 -4.71 -20.78 -4.89
CA THR A 84 -4.54 -21.76 -5.98
C THR A 84 -3.30 -21.43 -6.81
N MET A 85 -3.18 -20.19 -7.28
CA MET A 85 -1.99 -19.73 -8.01
C MET A 85 -0.70 -19.94 -7.21
N MET A 86 -0.69 -19.66 -5.91
CA MET A 86 0.49 -19.90 -5.06
C MET A 86 0.87 -21.38 -4.95
N ASN A 87 -0.11 -22.30 -4.97
CA ASN A 87 0.17 -23.73 -4.91
C ASN A 87 0.67 -24.29 -6.24
N GLU A 88 0.26 -23.73 -7.38
CA GLU A 88 0.77 -24.11 -8.71
C GLU A 88 2.23 -23.70 -8.94
N LEU A 89 2.75 -22.76 -8.15
CA LEU A 89 4.15 -22.30 -8.22
C LEU A 89 5.14 -23.14 -7.39
N LYS A 90 4.65 -24.11 -6.59
CA LYS A 90 5.47 -25.00 -5.76
C LYS A 90 5.80 -26.29 -6.47
#